data_AF-A3UK31-F1
#
_entry.id   AF-A3UK31-F1
#
_cell.length_a   1.000
_cell.length_b   1.000
_cell.length_c   1.000
_cell.angle_alpha   90.00
_cell.angle_beta   90.00
_cell.angle_gamma   90.00
#
_symmetry.space_group_name_H-M   'P 1'
#
loop_
_entity.id
_entity.type
_entity.pdbx_description
1 polymer ?
#
loop_
_entity_poly.entity_id
_entity_poly.type
_entity_poly.pdbx_seq_one_letter_code
_entity_poly.pdbx_strand_id
1 'polypeptide(L)' 'MSPHWRGWFALGVLRFGLNPELFWRLSVLEWRALCAALAPGAAPPPDRSVLDTLMRRYPDGAKHDRHL' A
#
# COMPACT_ATOMS: atom_id res chain seq x y z
N MET A 1 -15.78 -5.48 -5.21
CA MET A 1 -14.73 -4.60 -4.65
C MET A 1 -13.55 -5.45 -4.19
N SER A 2 -12.32 -5.07 -4.54
CA SER A 2 -11.09 -5.69 -4.02
C SER A 2 -11.11 -5.72 -2.48
N PRO A 3 -10.58 -6.76 -1.81
CA PRO A 3 -10.46 -6.81 -0.36
C PRO A 3 -9.76 -5.57 0.22
N HIS A 4 -8.75 -5.05 -0.49
CA HIS A 4 -8.00 -3.86 -0.09
C HIS A 4 -8.88 -2.60 -0.02
N TRP A 5 -9.75 -2.40 -1.02
CA TRP A 5 -10.66 -1.25 -1.05
C TRP A 5 -11.64 -1.24 0.12
N ARG A 6 -12.14 -2.41 0.53
CA ARG A 6 -13.01 -2.54 1.71
C ARG A 6 -12.28 -2.19 3.00
N GLY A 7 -11.02 -2.65 3.13
CA GLY A 7 -10.19 -2.34 4.30
C GLY A 7 -9.89 -0.85 4.43
N TRP A 8 -9.53 -0.19 3.33
CA TRP A 8 -9.28 1.25 3.33
C TRP A 8 -10.53 2.07 3.64
N PHE A 9 -11.68 1.71 3.05
CA PHE A 9 -12.96 2.36 3.37
C PHE A 9 -13.32 2.21 4.84
N ALA A 10 -13.21 1.00 5.41
CA ALA A 10 -13.50 0.75 6.82
C ALA A 10 -12.57 1.55 7.74
N LEU A 11 -11.28 1.63 7.42
CA LEU A 11 -10.32 2.45 8.16
C LEU A 11 -10.68 3.94 8.08
N GLY A 12 -11.01 4.44 6.89
CA GLY A 12 -11.39 5.85 6.70
C GLY A 12 -12.65 6.24 7.49
N VAL A 13 -13.72 5.45 7.38
CA VAL A 13 -15.00 5.76 8.03
C VAL A 13 -14.95 5.49 9.53
N LEU A 14 -14.41 4.35 9.96
CA LEU A 14 -14.49 3.94 11.37
C LEU A 14 -13.33 4.49 12.22
N ARG A 15 -12.11 4.59 11.67
CA ARG A 15 -10.94 5.04 12.45
C ARG A 15 -10.71 6.54 12.38
N PHE A 16 -10.91 7.14 11.20
CA PHE A 16 -10.76 8.58 11.02
C PHE A 16 -12.08 9.36 11.14
N GLY A 17 -13.23 8.68 11.22
CA GLY A 17 -14.53 9.34 11.32
C GLY A 17 -14.94 10.07 10.04
N LEU A 18 -14.38 9.71 8.89
CA LEU A 18 -14.75 10.32 7.62
C LEU A 18 -16.19 9.97 7.26
N ASN A 19 -16.93 10.96 6.77
CA ASN A 19 -18.17 10.67 6.05
C ASN A 19 -17.83 9.77 4.85
N PRO A 20 -18.59 8.67 4.60
CA PRO A 20 -18.41 7.82 3.42
C PRO A 20 -18.24 8.56 2.10
N GLU A 21 -18.96 9.65 1.88
CA GLU A 21 -18.86 10.45 0.66
C GLU A 21 -17.52 11.20 0.57
N LEU A 22 -17.02 11.72 1.70
CA LEU A 22 -15.73 12.40 1.76
C LEU A 22 -14.58 11.43 1.47
N PHE A 23 -14.66 10.17 1.91
CA PHE A 23 -13.67 9.15 1.56
C PHE A 23 -13.51 9.00 0.04
N TRP A 24 -14.62 8.96 -0.71
CA TRP A 24 -14.57 8.82 -2.16
C TRP A 24 -14.10 10.08 -2.89
N ARG A 25 -14.18 11.25 -2.23
CA ARG A 25 -13.67 12.52 -2.75
C ARG A 25 -12.20 12.75 -2.47
N LEU A 26 -11.61 12.01 -1.53
CA LEU A 26 -10.18 12.12 -1.22
C LEU A 26 -9.33 11.74 -2.43
N SER A 27 -8.30 12.54 -2.68
CA SER A 27 -7.22 12.12 -3.55
C SER A 27 -6.42 10.99 -2.90
N VAL A 28 -5.74 10.20 -3.74
CA VAL A 28 -4.83 9.14 -3.26
C VAL A 28 -3.69 9.74 -2.42
N LEU A 29 -3.26 10.97 -2.71
CA LEU A 29 -2.20 11.64 -1.95
C LEU A 29 -2.65 11.97 -0.52
N GLU A 30 -3.85 12.53 -0.36
CA GLU A 30 -4.43 12.83 0.95
C GLU A 30 -4.67 11.55 1.75
N TRP A 31 -5.20 10.50 1.11
CA TRP A 31 -5.36 9.20 1.76
C TRP A 31 -4.03 8.65 2.29
N ARG A 32 -2.95 8.73 1.49
CA ARG A 32 -1.61 8.32 1.91
C ARG A 32 -1.10 9.15 3.08
N ALA A 33 -1.34 10.46 3.09
CA ALA A 33 -0.95 11.33 4.19
C ALA A 33 -1.65 10.95 5.51
N LEU A 34 -2.96 10.66 5.45
CA LEU A 34 -3.72 10.17 6.61
C LEU A 34 -3.17 8.83 7.12
N CYS A 35 -2.82 7.92 6.22
CA CYS A 35 -2.25 6.62 6.60
C CYS A 35 -0.85 6.74 7.19
N ALA A 36 -0.02 7.67 6.70
CA ALA A 36 1.32 7.91 7.25
C ALA A 36 1.26 8.32 8.73
N ALA A 37 0.22 9.05 9.14
CA ALA A 37 0.02 9.43 10.54
C ALA A 37 -0.27 8.23 11.47
N LEU A 38 -0.79 7.12 10.95
CA LEU A 38 -1.07 5.90 11.73
C LEU A 38 0.17 5.05 12.01
N ALA A 39 1.23 5.22 11.22
CA ALA A 39 2.47 4.48 11.37
C ALA A 39 3.66 5.45 11.48
N PRO A 40 3.73 6.26 12.55
CA PRO A 40 4.83 7.17 12.75
C PRO A 40 6.14 6.39 12.85
N GLY A 41 7.12 6.74 12.03
CA GLY A 41 8.41 6.05 11.97
C GLY A 41 8.45 4.83 11.03
N ALA A 42 7.37 4.52 10.31
CA ALA A 42 7.45 3.55 9.22
C ALA A 42 8.44 4.03 8.17
N ALA A 43 9.30 3.12 7.70
CA ALA A 43 10.20 3.42 6.60
C ALA A 43 9.38 3.84 5.37
N PRO A 44 9.82 4.88 4.63
CA PRO A 44 9.13 5.27 3.41
C PRO A 44 9.10 4.07 2.44
N PRO A 45 8.00 3.92 1.67
CA PRO A 45 7.97 2.87 0.65
C PRO A 45 9.13 3.07 -0.33
N PRO A 46 9.71 1.98 -0.85
CA PRO A 46 10.84 2.06 -1.77
C PRO A 46 10.46 2.91 -2.97
N ASP A 47 11.36 3.81 -3.36
CA ASP A 47 11.21 4.54 -4.61
C ASP A 47 11.45 3.62 -5.81
N ARG A 48 11.26 4.16 -7.02
CA ARG A 48 11.40 3.39 -8.24
C ARG A 48 12.82 2.83 -8.42
N SER A 49 13.85 3.55 -7.99
CA SER A 49 15.24 3.11 -8.11
C SER A 49 15.58 1.95 -7.17
N VAL A 50 15.02 1.98 -5.96
CA VAL A 50 15.13 0.88 -4.99
C VAL A 50 14.41 -0.34 -5.53
N LEU A 51 13.20 -0.16 -6.09
CA LEU A 51 12.47 -1.26 -6.71
C LEU A 51 13.25 -1.88 -7.88
N ASP A 52 13.82 -1.07 -8.78
CA ASP A 52 14.63 -1.58 -9.90
C ASP A 52 15.86 -2.34 -9.40
N THR A 53 16.46 -1.89 -8.29
CA THR A 53 17.58 -2.59 -7.63
C THR A 53 17.14 -3.94 -7.07
N LEU A 54 15.98 -3.99 -6.41
CA LEU A 54 15.40 -5.22 -5.89
C LEU A 54 15.08 -6.21 -7.03
N MET A 55 14.48 -5.74 -8.12
CA MET A 55 14.16 -6.57 -9.29
C MET A 55 15.41 -7.18 -9.94
N ARG A 56 16.51 -6.42 -10.04
CA ARG A 56 17.80 -6.94 -10.52
C ARG A 56 18.41 -7.94 -9.54
N ARG A 57 18.28 -7.68 -8.22
CA ARG A 57 18.86 -8.51 -7.17
C ARG A 57 18.12 -9.84 -7.01
N TYR A 58 16.81 -9.83 -7.21
CA TYR A 58 15.91 -10.97 -7.07
C TYR A 58 15.06 -11.10 -8.35
N PRO A 59 15.62 -11.60 -9.45
CA PRO A 59 14.88 -11.73 -10.70
C PRO A 59 13.82 -12.82 -10.58
N ASP A 60 12.57 -12.48 -10.91
CA ASP A 60 11.48 -13.45 -10.99
C ASP A 60 11.71 -14.36 -12.22
N GLY A 61 12.22 -15.58 -12.01
CA GLY A 61 12.53 -16.47 -13.14
C GLY A 61 13.27 -17.77 -12.84
N ALA A 62 13.89 -17.94 -11.68
CA ALA A 62 14.31 -19.27 -11.27
C ALA A 62 13.06 -20.04 -10.80
N LYS A 63 12.43 -20.80 -11.73
CA LYS A 63 11.62 -21.95 -11.32
C LYS A 63 12.40 -22.65 -10.22
N HIS A 64 11.73 -22.96 -9.11
CA HIS A 64 12.20 -24.06 -8.27
C HIS A 64 12.34 -25.25 -9.21
N ASP A 65 13.58 -25.56 -9.62
CA ASP A 65 13.90 -26.86 -10.18
C ASP A 65 13.61 -27.85 -9.06
N ARG A 66 12.37 -28.33 -9.03
CA ARG A 66 12.01 -29.57 -8.35
C ARG A 66 12.65 -30.68 -9.16
N HIS A 67 13.97 -30.80 -9.02
CA HIS A 67 14.59 -32.10 -8.98
C HIS A 67 14.17 -32.71 -7.64
N LEU A 68 13.15 -33.55 -7.68
CA LEU A 68 12.99 -34.82 -6.98
C LEU A 68 11.71 -35.48 -7.50
#